data_AF-A0A4R1HFR6-F1
#
_entry.id   AF-A0A4R1HFR6-F1
#
_cell.length_a   1.000
_cell.length_b   1.000
_cell.length_c   1.000
_cell.angle_alpha   90.00
_cell.angle_beta   90.00
_cell.angle_gamma   90.00
#
_symmetry.space_group_name_H-M   'P 1'
#
loop_
_entity.id
_entity.type
_entity.pdbx_description
1 polymer ?
#
loop_
_entity_poly.entity_id
_entity_poly.type
_entity_poly.pdbx_seq_one_letter_code
_entity_poly.pdbx_strand_id
1 'polypeptide(L)'
;MVPNGGNGPNDLEQGKGDVVFPATLGRVIGVTNAGLATGQQGSPLTNTAELVESVTFQHVAPGTRLTNTVRTGSFSEGAPYAPRFLMFEELEGQPDSFIPFKGISQVGYTIDTRKPWKAELVVDSNGNGVADSDDEEIGDIEIKGPSKNSRGSLLENTSLTTSGDGISGPNGSMLNVPVAIGSAPGIYTVTVSLEDDNRAVTILVVE
;
A
#
# COMPACT_ATOMS: atom_id res chain seq x y z
N MET A 1 -35.41 -41.06 -37.89
CA MET A 1 -35.98 -39.83 -37.30
C MET A 1 -34.85 -39.09 -36.62
N VAL A 2 -34.52 -37.91 -37.13
CA VAL A 2 -33.47 -37.01 -36.62
C VAL A 2 -34.13 -36.06 -35.62
N PRO A 3 -33.55 -35.81 -34.42
CA PRO A 3 -34.04 -34.76 -33.56
C PRO A 3 -33.55 -33.40 -34.08
N ASN A 4 -34.48 -32.45 -34.17
CA ASN A 4 -34.25 -31.09 -34.65
C ASN A 4 -34.65 -30.13 -33.52
N GLY A 5 -33.75 -29.24 -33.10
CA GLY A 5 -34.02 -28.22 -32.08
C GLY A 5 -32.72 -27.68 -31.49
N GLY A 6 -32.23 -26.60 -32.08
CA GLY A 6 -30.83 -26.16 -32.01
C GLY A 6 -30.38 -25.49 -30.71
N ASN A 7 -29.07 -25.63 -30.46
CA ASN A 7 -28.29 -24.76 -29.60
C ASN A 7 -28.01 -23.45 -30.36
N GLY A 8 -28.74 -22.39 -30.01
CA GLY A 8 -28.30 -21.03 -30.33
C GLY A 8 -27.24 -20.56 -29.32
N PRO A 9 -26.17 -19.87 -29.75
CA PRO A 9 -25.37 -19.06 -28.84
C PRO A 9 -26.14 -17.76 -28.54
N ASN A 10 -25.90 -17.15 -27.37
CA ASN A 10 -26.28 -15.76 -26.97
C ASN A 10 -27.34 -15.59 -25.87
N ASP A 11 -27.22 -16.28 -24.75
CA ASP A 11 -27.72 -15.72 -23.49
C ASP A 11 -26.56 -15.01 -22.78
N LEU A 12 -26.26 -13.78 -23.22
CA LEU A 12 -25.50 -12.85 -22.38
C LEU A 12 -26.45 -12.39 -21.29
N GLU A 13 -26.24 -12.86 -20.05
CA GLU A 13 -26.94 -12.33 -18.89
C GLU A 13 -26.63 -10.83 -18.77
N GLN A 14 -27.59 -9.98 -19.11
CA GLN A 14 -27.50 -8.54 -18.94
C GLN A 14 -28.03 -8.18 -17.55
N GLY A 15 -27.13 -7.78 -16.66
CA GLY A 15 -27.46 -7.14 -15.39
C GLY A 15 -27.24 -5.64 -15.47
N LYS A 16 -28.19 -4.86 -14.94
CA LYS A 16 -27.97 -3.43 -14.62
C LYS A 16 -27.74 -3.33 -13.11
N GLY A 17 -26.55 -2.91 -12.73
CA GLY A 17 -26.24 -2.47 -11.37
C GLY A 17 -25.91 -0.99 -11.41
N ASP A 18 -26.56 -0.20 -10.55
CA ASP A 18 -26.10 1.17 -10.32
C ASP A 18 -24.78 1.06 -9.54
N VAL A 19 -23.67 1.47 -10.17
CA VAL A 19 -22.38 1.58 -9.49
C VAL A 19 -22.40 2.87 -8.70
N VAL A 20 -22.81 2.78 -7.45
CA VAL A 20 -22.69 3.89 -6.50
C VAL A 20 -21.25 3.90 -6.00
N PHE A 21 -20.49 4.90 -6.42
CA PHE A 21 -19.25 5.25 -5.76
C PHE A 21 -19.64 6.13 -4.57
N PRO A 22 -19.60 5.63 -3.32
CA PRO A 22 -19.71 6.53 -2.19
C PRO A 22 -18.57 7.54 -2.33
N ALA A 23 -18.91 8.83 -2.42
CA ALA A 23 -17.91 9.87 -2.32
C ALA A 23 -17.41 9.84 -0.87
N THR A 24 -16.26 9.21 -0.66
CA THR A 24 -15.57 9.30 0.63
C THR A 24 -15.10 10.74 0.76
N LEU A 25 -15.66 11.47 1.72
CA LEU A 25 -15.28 12.87 1.95
C LEU A 25 -13.95 12.99 2.69
N GLY A 26 -13.50 11.92 3.36
CA GLY A 26 -12.28 11.88 4.14
C GLY A 26 -11.05 11.38 3.39
N ARG A 27 -9.99 11.10 4.15
CA ARG A 27 -8.69 10.63 3.66
C ARG A 27 -8.84 9.25 3.00
N VAL A 28 -7.95 8.95 2.05
CA VAL A 28 -8.02 7.69 1.28
C VAL A 28 -6.68 6.99 1.24
N ILE A 29 -6.67 5.66 1.39
CA ILE A 29 -5.48 4.83 1.20
C ILE A 29 -5.66 3.94 -0.03
N GLY A 30 -4.64 3.91 -0.88
CA GLY A 30 -4.51 2.94 -1.97
C GLY A 30 -3.32 2.01 -1.77
N VAL A 31 -3.42 0.76 -2.21
CA VAL A 31 -2.24 -0.12 -2.33
C VAL A 31 -1.46 0.30 -3.58
N THR A 32 -0.13 0.35 -3.49
CA THR A 32 0.72 0.53 -4.66
C THR A 32 1.92 -0.40 -4.61
N ASN A 33 2.34 -0.90 -5.78
CA ASN A 33 3.70 -1.42 -5.94
C ASN A 33 4.55 -0.56 -6.89
N ALA A 34 4.08 0.65 -7.22
CA ALA A 34 4.88 1.57 -8.02
C ALA A 34 6.12 1.99 -7.20
N GLY A 35 7.31 1.75 -7.75
CA GLY A 35 8.52 2.43 -7.35
C GLY A 35 8.58 3.82 -7.97
N LEU A 36 9.29 4.71 -7.30
CA LEU A 36 9.27 6.14 -7.60
C LEU A 36 9.99 6.47 -8.91
N ALA A 37 9.51 7.51 -9.59
CA ALA A 37 10.15 8.14 -10.74
C ALA A 37 11.64 8.44 -10.47
N THR A 38 12.51 7.99 -11.37
CA THR A 38 13.88 8.47 -11.46
C THR A 38 13.86 9.90 -12.01
N GLY A 39 14.67 10.78 -11.43
CA GLY A 39 14.95 12.06 -12.08
C GLY A 39 15.53 11.80 -13.48
N GLN A 40 14.99 12.50 -14.48
CA GLN A 40 15.29 12.42 -15.92
C GLN A 40 14.60 11.32 -16.73
N GLN A 41 13.34 11.55 -17.07
CA GLN A 41 12.75 11.01 -18.30
C GLN A 41 13.09 11.94 -19.48
N GLY A 42 14.08 11.52 -20.27
CA GLY A 42 14.52 12.21 -21.48
C GLY A 42 15.42 11.33 -22.35
N SER A 43 14.80 10.50 -23.20
CA SER A 43 15.35 9.82 -24.39
C SER A 43 16.25 8.57 -24.20
N PRO A 44 16.13 7.55 -25.08
CA PRO A 44 16.34 6.13 -24.74
C PRO A 44 17.75 5.63 -25.08
N LEU A 45 18.15 4.49 -24.49
CA LEU A 45 18.98 3.42 -25.11
C LEU A 45 19.43 2.32 -24.12
N THR A 46 19.04 2.36 -22.85
CA THR A 46 19.19 1.22 -21.93
C THR A 46 17.85 0.89 -21.28
N ASN A 47 17.45 -0.38 -21.35
CA ASN A 47 16.22 -0.87 -20.72
C ASN A 47 16.24 -0.56 -19.22
N THR A 48 15.18 0.05 -18.73
CA THR A 48 14.48 -0.35 -17.48
C THR A 48 13.17 0.43 -17.43
N ALA A 49 12.27 0.13 -18.38
CA ALA A 49 10.88 0.48 -18.19
C ALA A 49 10.39 -0.31 -16.98
N GLU A 50 10.20 0.37 -15.86
CA GLU A 50 9.63 -0.18 -14.65
C GLU A 50 8.21 -0.66 -14.98
N LEU A 51 8.01 -1.98 -15.00
CA LEU A 51 6.68 -2.58 -15.10
C LEU A 51 5.97 -2.35 -13.76
N VAL A 52 5.11 -1.34 -13.75
CA VAL A 52 4.22 -1.04 -12.62
C VAL A 52 3.13 -2.11 -12.57
N GLU A 53 3.38 -3.21 -11.85
CA GLU A 53 2.34 -4.17 -11.54
C GLU A 53 1.75 -3.84 -10.16
N SER A 54 0.61 -3.14 -10.17
CA SER A 54 -0.22 -2.96 -8.98
C SER A 54 -0.90 -4.29 -8.62
N VAL A 55 -0.13 -5.23 -8.10
CA VAL A 55 -0.65 -6.47 -7.52
C VAL A 55 -0.96 -6.25 -6.04
N THR A 56 -2.20 -6.56 -5.64
CA THR A 56 -2.61 -6.52 -4.24
C THR A 56 -2.05 -7.69 -3.43
N PHE A 57 -1.19 -8.52 -4.03
CA PHE A 57 -0.59 -9.68 -3.41
C PHE A 57 0.88 -9.89 -3.82
N GLN A 58 1.64 -10.61 -3.01
CA GLN A 58 3.04 -11.00 -3.29
C GLN A 58 3.32 -12.43 -2.82
N HIS A 59 4.27 -13.12 -3.44
CA HIS A 59 4.71 -14.46 -3.03
C HIS A 59 6.09 -14.41 -2.37
N VAL A 60 6.26 -15.04 -1.21
CA VAL A 60 7.51 -15.04 -0.43
C VAL A 60 7.72 -16.35 0.34
N ALA A 61 8.95 -16.63 0.77
CA ALA A 61 9.24 -17.78 1.63
C ALA A 61 8.91 -17.49 3.12
N PRO A 62 8.65 -18.50 3.97
CA PRO A 62 8.51 -18.33 5.41
C PRO A 62 9.76 -17.69 6.06
N GLY A 63 9.56 -16.86 7.08
CA GLY A 63 10.67 -16.19 7.78
C GLY A 63 11.33 -15.04 7.00
N THR A 64 10.80 -14.73 5.81
CA THR A 64 11.27 -13.63 4.97
C THR A 64 11.14 -12.29 5.69
N ARG A 65 12.16 -11.42 5.55
CA ARG A 65 12.10 -10.02 5.99
C ARG A 65 11.96 -9.09 4.79
N LEU A 66 10.86 -8.36 4.74
CA LEU A 66 10.55 -7.35 3.74
C LEU A 66 11.03 -5.99 4.25
N THR A 67 12.27 -5.64 3.93
CA THR A 67 12.96 -4.46 4.51
C THR A 67 13.46 -3.45 3.49
N ASN A 68 13.36 -3.73 2.20
CA ASN A 68 13.89 -2.80 1.21
C ASN A 68 12.93 -1.61 1.02
N THR A 69 13.28 -0.49 1.65
CA THR A 69 12.60 0.81 1.55
C THR A 69 13.34 1.78 0.60
N VAL A 70 14.45 1.36 -0.03
CA VAL A 70 15.34 2.23 -0.81
C VAL A 70 14.81 2.46 -2.22
N ARG A 71 14.74 3.74 -2.61
CA ARG A 71 14.25 4.25 -3.91
C ARG A 71 15.16 3.95 -5.12
N THR A 72 16.46 3.76 -4.91
CA THR A 72 17.48 3.86 -5.98
C THR A 72 18.09 2.53 -6.42
N GLY A 73 17.52 1.39 -6.00
CA GLY A 73 17.96 0.06 -6.45
C GLY A 73 17.14 -0.41 -7.65
N SER A 74 17.75 -1.23 -8.53
CA SER A 74 16.98 -1.94 -9.55
C SER A 74 16.02 -2.92 -8.87
N PHE A 75 14.79 -3.05 -9.38
CA PHE A 75 13.71 -3.90 -8.81
C PHE A 75 14.15 -5.35 -8.54
N SER A 76 15.14 -5.85 -9.28
CA SER A 76 15.65 -7.23 -9.22
C SER A 76 16.87 -7.44 -8.33
N GLU A 77 17.53 -6.39 -7.83
CA GLU A 77 18.76 -6.54 -7.05
C GLU A 77 18.48 -6.61 -5.54
N GLY A 78 17.96 -7.76 -5.13
CA GLY A 78 18.26 -8.32 -3.81
C GLY A 78 17.24 -8.03 -2.71
N ALA A 79 16.58 -9.11 -2.29
CA ALA A 79 15.83 -9.24 -1.03
C ALA A 79 14.56 -8.36 -0.91
N PRO A 80 13.58 -8.81 -0.11
CA PRO A 80 12.21 -8.69 -0.55
C PRO A 80 11.49 -7.40 -0.10
N TYR A 81 10.43 -7.10 -0.83
CA TYR A 81 9.79 -5.79 -0.99
C TYR A 81 8.82 -5.47 0.16
N ALA A 82 8.90 -4.28 0.75
CA ALA A 82 7.94 -3.83 1.76
C ALA A 82 6.60 -3.42 1.12
N PRO A 83 5.43 -3.86 1.63
CA PRO A 83 4.13 -3.31 1.23
C PRO A 83 4.14 -1.77 1.23
N ARG A 84 3.57 -1.17 0.18
CA ARG A 84 3.51 0.29 0.02
C ARG A 84 2.09 0.77 -0.17
N PHE A 85 1.81 1.93 0.39
CA PHE A 85 0.49 2.53 0.42
C PHE A 85 0.57 3.98 -0.04
N LEU A 86 -0.33 4.38 -0.94
CA LEU A 86 -0.54 5.78 -1.29
C LEU A 86 -1.54 6.37 -0.31
N MET A 87 -1.11 7.42 0.38
CA MET A 87 -1.95 8.17 1.32
C MET A 87 -2.48 9.39 0.59
N PHE A 88 -3.81 9.55 0.49
CA PHE A 88 -4.49 10.68 -0.13
C PHE A 88 -5.19 11.52 0.91
N GLU A 89 -5.07 12.84 0.79
CA GLU A 89 -5.76 13.79 1.65
C GLU A 89 -7.23 13.93 1.25
N GLU A 90 -8.06 14.27 2.23
CA GLU A 90 -9.48 14.53 2.04
C GLU A 90 -9.76 15.65 1.02
N LEU A 91 -10.97 15.68 0.45
CA LEU A 91 -11.33 16.59 -0.64
C LEU A 91 -11.20 18.07 -0.26
N GLU A 92 -11.52 18.43 0.99
CA GLU A 92 -11.38 19.81 1.49
C GLU A 92 -9.91 20.27 1.55
N GLY A 93 -8.97 19.34 1.70
CA GLY A 93 -7.53 19.58 1.65
C GLY A 93 -6.95 19.72 0.23
N GLN A 94 -7.76 19.48 -0.81
CA GLN A 94 -7.31 19.52 -2.20
C GLN A 94 -7.38 20.94 -2.79
N PRO A 95 -6.35 21.41 -3.53
CA PRO A 95 -6.51 22.56 -4.42
C PRO A 95 -7.49 22.19 -5.54
N ASP A 96 -8.06 23.20 -6.22
CA ASP A 96 -9.06 23.08 -7.28
C ASP A 96 -8.95 21.81 -8.15
N SER A 97 -10.12 21.27 -8.54
CA SER A 97 -10.38 19.90 -9.05
C SER A 97 -9.61 19.39 -10.30
N PHE A 98 -8.58 20.09 -10.78
CA PHE A 98 -7.67 19.63 -11.84
C PHE A 98 -6.39 19.04 -11.22
N ILE A 99 -6.33 17.69 -11.13
CA ILE A 99 -5.21 16.74 -10.93
C ILE A 99 -3.81 17.32 -10.52
N PRO A 100 -3.06 16.74 -9.56
CA PRO A 100 -3.29 15.47 -8.84
C PRO A 100 -3.75 15.64 -7.39
N PHE A 101 -4.51 14.65 -6.90
CA PHE A 101 -4.88 14.56 -5.48
C PHE A 101 -3.62 14.60 -4.63
N LYS A 102 -3.54 15.60 -3.76
CA LYS A 102 -2.58 15.68 -2.68
C LYS A 102 -2.71 14.44 -1.82
N GLY A 103 -1.57 13.85 -1.51
CA GLY A 103 -1.40 12.96 -0.38
C GLY A 103 -1.22 13.62 0.96
N ILE A 104 -1.09 12.78 1.97
CA ILE A 104 -0.82 13.20 3.35
C ILE A 104 0.70 13.22 3.52
N SER A 105 1.27 14.38 3.86
CA SER A 105 2.69 14.53 4.17
C SER A 105 2.99 14.15 5.63
N GLN A 106 4.25 13.85 5.92
CA GLN A 106 4.77 13.60 7.26
C GLN A 106 4.13 12.40 7.98
N VAL A 107 3.59 11.45 7.22
CA VAL A 107 3.00 10.23 7.76
C VAL A 107 4.10 9.20 8.03
N GLY A 108 4.08 8.64 9.24
CA GLY A 108 4.86 7.48 9.67
C GLY A 108 4.04 6.59 10.60
N TYR A 109 4.71 5.75 11.38
CA TYR A 109 4.03 4.93 12.39
C TYR A 109 4.94 4.57 13.55
N THR A 110 4.34 4.26 14.70
CA THR A 110 5.03 3.79 15.90
C THR A 110 4.59 2.37 16.25
N ILE A 111 5.53 1.45 16.48
CA ILE A 111 5.22 0.03 16.71
C ILE A 111 4.84 -0.22 18.17
N ASP A 112 3.75 -0.96 18.43
CA ASP A 112 3.45 -1.46 19.77
C ASP A 112 4.47 -2.53 20.15
N THR A 113 5.43 -2.17 21.01
CA THR A 113 6.50 -3.06 21.48
C THR A 113 5.98 -4.34 22.16
N ARG A 114 4.75 -4.35 22.67
CA ARG A 114 4.13 -5.53 23.29
C ARG A 114 3.36 -6.38 22.28
N LYS A 115 3.01 -5.80 21.13
CA LYS A 115 2.27 -6.44 20.03
C LYS A 115 2.91 -6.00 18.71
N PRO A 116 4.11 -6.50 18.37
CA PRO A 116 4.86 -6.01 17.22
C PRO A 116 4.18 -6.28 15.86
N TRP A 117 3.01 -6.90 15.85
CA TRP A 117 2.13 -7.02 14.69
C TRP A 117 1.13 -5.87 14.54
N LYS A 118 1.24 -4.82 15.38
CA LYS A 118 0.42 -3.60 15.38
C LYS A 118 1.30 -2.35 15.46
N ALA A 119 0.87 -1.28 14.79
CA ALA A 119 1.45 0.05 14.92
C ALA A 119 0.35 1.11 14.86
N GLU A 120 0.59 2.25 15.50
CA GLU A 120 -0.22 3.47 15.39
C GLU A 120 0.30 4.26 14.19
N LEU A 121 -0.58 4.64 13.28
CA LEU A 121 -0.27 5.47 12.14
C LEU A 121 -0.36 6.93 12.59
N VAL A 122 0.69 7.72 12.37
CA VAL A 122 0.79 9.08 12.90
C VAL A 122 1.23 10.08 11.83
N VAL A 123 0.88 11.35 12.03
CA VAL A 123 1.43 12.49 11.29
C VAL A 123 2.38 13.25 12.21
N ASP A 124 3.63 13.46 11.78
CA ASP A 124 4.61 14.30 12.50
C ASP A 124 4.09 15.73 12.63
N SER A 125 3.41 15.97 13.75
CA SER A 125 2.64 17.17 14.05
C SER A 125 3.46 18.17 14.85
N ASN A 126 4.52 17.69 15.50
CA ASN A 126 5.47 18.49 16.26
C ASN A 126 6.64 19.01 15.38
N GLY A 127 6.79 18.48 14.17
CA GLY A 127 7.74 18.91 13.14
C GLY A 127 9.18 18.48 13.39
N ASN A 128 9.40 17.41 14.16
CA ASN A 128 10.73 16.92 14.52
C ASN A 128 11.34 15.97 13.48
N GLY A 129 10.56 15.57 12.45
CA GLY A 129 10.97 14.67 11.38
C GLY A 129 10.99 13.18 11.76
N VAL A 130 10.36 12.82 12.87
CA VAL A 130 10.32 11.46 13.43
C VAL A 130 8.87 11.14 13.80
N ALA A 131 8.39 9.96 13.44
CA ALA A 131 7.11 9.46 13.94
C ALA A 131 7.28 8.99 15.39
N ASP A 132 6.62 9.63 16.34
CA ASP A 132 6.67 9.29 17.75
C ASP A 132 5.31 9.42 18.46
N SER A 133 5.30 9.24 19.79
CA SER A 133 4.06 9.26 20.58
C SER A 133 3.50 10.65 20.86
N ASP A 134 4.27 11.70 20.56
CA ASP A 134 3.83 13.09 20.70
C ASP A 134 3.13 13.59 19.41
N ASP A 135 2.99 12.73 18.41
CA ASP A 135 2.36 13.01 17.13
C ASP A 135 0.86 12.73 17.08
N GLU A 136 0.19 13.28 16.06
CA GLU A 136 -1.24 13.09 15.85
C GLU A 136 -1.50 11.70 15.28
N GLU A 137 -2.26 10.87 16.00
CA GLU A 137 -2.76 9.59 15.51
C GLU A 137 -3.77 9.82 14.39
N ILE A 138 -3.62 9.08 13.29
CA ILE A 138 -4.50 9.16 12.12
C ILE A 138 -4.99 7.78 11.67
N GLY A 139 -4.64 6.71 12.38
CA GLY A 139 -5.08 5.36 12.07
C GLY A 139 -4.18 4.26 12.64
N ASP A 140 -4.26 3.05 12.06
CA ASP A 140 -3.52 1.88 12.52
C ASP A 140 -2.97 1.01 11.39
N ILE A 141 -1.94 0.23 11.73
CA ILE A 141 -1.38 -0.82 10.86
C ILE A 141 -1.45 -2.15 11.59
N GLU A 142 -1.91 -3.19 10.91
CA GLU A 142 -1.93 -4.56 11.44
C GLU A 142 -1.40 -5.58 10.44
N ILE A 143 -0.50 -6.45 10.89
CA ILE A 143 -0.13 -7.68 10.18
C ILE A 143 -0.81 -8.90 10.81
N LYS A 144 -1.51 -9.67 9.98
CA LYS A 144 -2.07 -10.97 10.34
C LYS A 144 -1.32 -12.06 9.58
N GLY A 145 -1.16 -13.21 10.24
CA GLY A 145 -0.71 -14.44 9.61
C GLY A 145 -1.83 -15.48 9.60
N PRO A 146 -1.56 -16.70 9.09
CA PRO A 146 -2.55 -17.77 8.98
C PRO A 146 -3.08 -18.24 10.34
N SER A 147 -2.35 -17.94 11.43
CA SER A 147 -2.79 -18.14 12.81
C SER A 147 -2.29 -17.01 13.71
N LYS A 148 -2.86 -16.91 14.93
CA LYS A 148 -2.41 -15.95 15.95
C LYS A 148 -0.94 -16.14 16.36
N ASN A 149 -0.44 -17.37 16.28
CA ASN A 149 0.91 -17.74 16.73
C ASN A 149 1.95 -17.66 15.62
N SER A 150 1.52 -17.47 14.37
CA SER A 150 2.39 -17.38 13.20
C SER A 150 2.35 -15.98 12.58
N ARG A 151 1.94 -14.96 13.34
CA ARG A 151 1.96 -13.59 12.83
C ARG A 151 3.39 -13.19 12.50
N GLY A 152 3.52 -12.35 11.48
CA GLY A 152 4.72 -11.58 11.29
C GLY A 152 4.82 -10.45 12.31
N SER A 153 5.84 -9.63 12.16
CA SER A 153 6.00 -8.36 12.86
C SER A 153 6.15 -7.23 11.86
N LEU A 154 5.68 -6.05 12.24
CA LEU A 154 6.10 -4.80 11.63
C LEU A 154 7.57 -4.54 11.98
N LEU A 155 8.27 -3.84 11.11
CA LEU A 155 9.65 -3.41 11.31
C LEU A 155 9.68 -1.88 11.28
N GLU A 156 10.69 -1.29 11.91
CA GLU A 156 10.86 0.16 11.95
C GLU A 156 10.93 0.76 10.54
N ASN A 157 10.28 1.90 10.35
CA ASN A 157 10.39 2.72 9.15
C ASN A 157 10.77 4.15 9.55
N THR A 158 11.98 4.57 9.23
CA THR A 158 12.48 5.92 9.54
C THR A 158 12.09 6.96 8.49
N SER A 159 11.33 6.56 7.48
CA SER A 159 11.01 7.38 6.32
C SER A 159 9.55 7.84 6.36
N LEU A 160 9.34 9.14 6.60
CA LEU A 160 8.03 9.78 6.50
C LEU A 160 7.62 10.01 5.04
N THR A 161 6.32 10.13 4.77
CA THR A 161 5.84 10.72 3.50
C THR A 161 6.29 12.17 3.41
N THR A 162 6.63 12.69 2.22
CA THR A 162 7.37 13.95 2.11
C THR A 162 6.52 15.11 1.63
N SER A 163 5.92 15.00 0.44
CA SER A 163 5.29 16.15 -0.20
C SER A 163 3.79 16.16 -0.09
N GLY A 164 3.18 14.99 0.15
CA GLY A 164 1.73 14.87 0.03
C GLY A 164 1.22 15.38 -1.34
N ASP A 165 2.01 15.34 -2.41
CA ASP A 165 1.55 15.66 -3.78
C ASP A 165 1.78 14.48 -4.74
N GLY A 166 2.28 13.36 -4.20
CA GLY A 166 2.63 12.15 -4.94
C GLY A 166 3.87 12.27 -5.85
N ILE A 167 4.48 13.46 -5.99
CA ILE A 167 5.48 13.76 -7.03
C ILE A 167 6.80 14.26 -6.43
N SER A 168 6.74 15.11 -5.40
CA SER A 168 7.90 15.83 -4.85
C SER A 168 8.54 15.11 -3.64
N GLY A 169 9.85 15.30 -3.46
CA GLY A 169 10.58 14.71 -2.34
C GLY A 169 10.85 13.20 -2.46
N PRO A 170 11.61 12.62 -1.50
CA PRO A 170 12.08 11.25 -1.60
C PRO A 170 10.96 10.19 -1.56
N ASN A 171 9.86 10.43 -0.84
CA ASN A 171 8.79 9.45 -0.62
C ASN A 171 7.40 9.89 -1.10
N GLY A 172 7.23 11.12 -1.63
CA GLY A 172 5.95 11.60 -2.13
C GLY A 172 4.83 11.46 -1.09
N SER A 173 3.75 10.76 -1.47
CA SER A 173 2.64 10.34 -0.62
C SER A 173 2.68 8.84 -0.24
N MET A 174 3.82 8.20 -0.43
CA MET A 174 3.98 6.75 -0.29
C MET A 174 4.49 6.37 1.10
N LEU A 175 3.65 5.65 1.84
CA LEU A 175 4.01 5.01 3.09
C LEU A 175 4.60 3.63 2.81
N ASN A 176 5.80 3.38 3.32
CA ASN A 176 6.44 2.05 3.28
C ASN A 176 6.18 1.33 4.61
N VAL A 177 5.74 0.08 4.54
CA VAL A 177 5.47 -0.75 5.73
C VAL A 177 6.36 -1.99 5.69
N PRO A 178 7.64 -1.90 6.07
CA PRO A 178 8.51 -3.07 6.18
C PRO A 178 8.00 -4.06 7.25
N VAL A 179 8.08 -5.35 6.94
CA VAL A 179 7.56 -6.43 7.79
C VAL A 179 8.50 -7.63 7.82
N ALA A 180 8.48 -8.40 8.91
CA ALA A 180 9.06 -9.74 8.98
C ALA A 180 7.94 -10.77 8.99
N ILE A 181 7.95 -11.68 8.03
CA ILE A 181 6.96 -12.74 7.90
C ILE A 181 7.22 -13.84 8.92
N GLY A 182 6.12 -14.39 9.45
CA GLY A 182 6.18 -15.51 10.37
C GLY A 182 6.77 -16.77 9.71
N SER A 183 7.06 -17.78 10.53
CA SER A 183 7.67 -19.04 10.08
C SER A 183 6.69 -20.03 9.44
N ALA A 184 5.38 -19.75 9.47
CA ALA A 184 4.39 -20.66 8.89
C ALA A 184 4.06 -20.26 7.45
N PRO A 185 3.92 -21.22 6.52
CA PRO A 185 3.33 -20.96 5.22
C PRO A 185 1.84 -20.61 5.37
N GLY A 186 1.30 -19.90 4.38
CA GLY A 186 -0.10 -19.49 4.32
C GLY A 186 -0.26 -18.03 3.92
N ILE A 187 -1.48 -17.51 4.11
CA ILE A 187 -1.82 -16.14 3.77
C ILE A 187 -1.54 -15.21 4.95
N TYR A 188 -0.77 -14.17 4.69
CA TYR A 188 -0.56 -13.04 5.57
C TYR A 188 -1.22 -11.81 4.95
N THR A 189 -1.67 -10.89 5.79
CA THR A 189 -2.27 -9.63 5.33
C THR A 189 -1.66 -8.48 6.10
N VAL A 190 -1.25 -7.44 5.39
CA VAL A 190 -0.89 -6.14 5.97
C VAL A 190 -2.04 -5.20 5.68
N THR A 191 -2.68 -4.69 6.73
CA THR A 191 -3.78 -3.73 6.65
C THR A 191 -3.29 -2.39 7.17
N VAL A 192 -3.57 -1.32 6.43
CA VAL A 192 -3.46 0.06 6.90
C VAL A 192 -4.87 0.62 6.92
N SER A 193 -5.28 1.18 8.05
CA SER A 193 -6.60 1.80 8.24
C SER A 193 -6.41 3.24 8.72
N LEU A 194 -7.27 4.15 8.25
CA LEU A 194 -7.44 5.50 8.79
C LEU A 194 -8.60 5.50 9.79
N GLU A 195 -8.67 6.54 10.62
CA GLU A 195 -9.75 6.71 11.61
C GLU A 195 -11.17 6.79 11.00
N ASP A 196 -11.27 7.18 9.73
CA ASP A 196 -12.53 7.28 8.98
C ASP A 196 -12.95 5.97 8.29
N ASP A 197 -12.43 4.83 8.78
CA ASP A 197 -12.63 3.47 8.27
C ASP A 197 -12.11 3.25 6.83
N ASN A 198 -11.41 4.23 6.23
CA ASN A 198 -10.73 4.01 4.96
C ASN A 198 -9.55 3.07 5.17
N ARG A 199 -9.47 1.99 4.37
CA ARG A 199 -8.45 0.96 4.56
C ARG A 199 -7.95 0.38 3.27
N ALA A 200 -6.69 -0.03 3.29
CA ALA A 200 -6.03 -0.75 2.22
C ALA A 200 -5.41 -2.05 2.76
N VAL A 201 -5.47 -3.11 1.95
CA VAL A 201 -4.97 -4.43 2.34
C VAL A 201 -4.04 -4.97 1.27
N THR A 202 -2.83 -5.35 1.68
CA THR A 202 -1.88 -6.12 0.86
C THR A 202 -1.82 -7.55 1.37
N ILE A 203 -1.90 -8.51 0.45
CA ILE A 203 -1.84 -9.94 0.71
C ILE A 203 -0.40 -10.43 0.50
N LEU A 204 0.09 -11.31 1.36
CA LEU A 204 1.38 -11.98 1.18
C LEU A 204 1.12 -13.49 1.24
N VAL A 205 1.32 -14.15 0.11
CA VAL A 205 1.24 -15.60 -0.06
C VAL A 205 2.59 -16.19 0.33
N VAL A 206 2.60 -16.99 1.38
CA VAL A 206 3.84 -17.56 1.93
C VAL A 206 3.87 -19.06 1.66
N GLU A 207 4.87 -19.51 0.91
CA GLU A 207 5.01 -20.91 0.47
C GLU A 207 6.45 -21.43 0.54
#